data_AF-A0A7V5U787-F1
#
_entry.id   AF-A0A7V5U787-F1
#
_cell.length_a   1.000
_cell.length_b   1.000
_cell.length_c   1.000
_cell.angle_alpha   90.00
_cell.angle_beta   90.00
_cell.angle_gamma   90.00
#
_symmetry.space_group_name_H-M   'P 1'
#
loop_
_entity.id
_entity.type
_entity.pdbx_description
1 polymer ?
#
loop_
_entity_poly.entity_id
_entity_poly.type
_entity_poly.pdbx_seq_one_letter_code
_entity_poly.pdbx_strand_id
1 'polypeptide(L)'
;MTWQPEPDFSRLLKALHREQPDRVPLAELLMDSEAKQAFLGRPVMTTADDVEFWYKAGYDYIGLPPRFQFSYGQGEQVRDGYASEGRSWAVEHGGPVQTWRDLEANPIPTLDQVDFSPFDEAG
;
A
#
# COMPACT_ATOMS: atom_id res chain seq x y z
N MET A 1 2.89 -27.13 -15.23
CA MET A 1 2.19 -25.96 -15.79
C MET A 1 3.05 -24.75 -15.54
N THR A 2 3.35 -23.95 -16.57
CA THR A 2 4.05 -22.66 -16.43
C THR A 2 3.00 -21.58 -16.20
N TRP A 3 3.12 -20.83 -15.10
CA TRP A 3 2.27 -19.67 -14.83
C TRP A 3 2.54 -18.56 -15.84
N GLN A 4 1.49 -17.93 -16.35
CA GLN A 4 1.57 -16.74 -17.18
C GLN A 4 0.55 -15.72 -16.66
N PRO A 5 0.97 -14.54 -16.18
CA PRO A 5 0.05 -13.53 -15.67
C PRO A 5 -0.78 -12.94 -16.82
N GLU A 6 -2.09 -12.76 -16.56
CA GLU A 6 -3.05 -12.13 -17.47
C GLU A 6 -3.89 -11.06 -16.75
N PRO A 7 -3.26 -10.03 -16.15
CA PRO A 7 -3.99 -8.97 -15.46
C PRO A 7 -4.74 -8.07 -16.46
N ASP A 8 -5.96 -7.69 -16.14
CA ASP A 8 -6.79 -6.79 -16.94
C ASP A 8 -7.62 -5.84 -16.04
N PHE A 9 -7.22 -4.57 -16.03
CA PHE A 9 -7.91 -3.51 -15.29
C PHE A 9 -9.38 -3.34 -15.69
N SER A 10 -9.75 -3.73 -16.92
CA SER A 10 -11.14 -3.68 -17.37
C SER A 10 -12.06 -4.57 -16.53
N ARG A 11 -11.54 -5.66 -15.94
CA ARG A 11 -12.30 -6.53 -15.03
C ARG A 11 -12.72 -5.79 -13.78
N LEU A 12 -11.80 -5.03 -13.17
CA LEU A 12 -12.08 -4.21 -12.01
C LEU A 12 -13.11 -3.12 -12.36
N LEU A 13 -12.93 -2.42 -13.48
CA LEU A 13 -13.88 -1.39 -13.93
C LEU A 13 -15.30 -1.94 -14.12
N LYS A 14 -15.45 -3.09 -14.79
CA LYS A 14 -16.75 -3.77 -14.96
C LYS A 14 -17.39 -4.08 -13.61
N ALA A 15 -16.64 -4.69 -12.70
CA ALA A 15 -17.14 -5.03 -11.37
C ALA A 15 -17.60 -3.77 -10.60
N LEU A 16 -16.81 -2.69 -10.62
CA LEU A 16 -17.16 -1.42 -9.99
C LEU A 16 -18.40 -0.76 -10.63
N HIS A 17 -18.62 -0.96 -11.93
CA HIS A 17 -19.83 -0.53 -12.64
C HIS A 17 -21.03 -1.46 -12.45
N ARG A 18 -20.89 -2.53 -11.65
CA ARG A 18 -21.92 -3.57 -11.44
C ARG A 18 -22.25 -4.36 -12.71
N GLU A 19 -21.26 -4.50 -13.59
CA GLU A 19 -21.28 -5.40 -14.74
C GLU A 19 -20.56 -6.72 -14.39
N GLN A 20 -20.76 -7.76 -15.20
CA GLN A 20 -20.13 -9.06 -14.99
C GLN A 20 -18.81 -9.18 -15.79
N PRO A 21 -17.65 -9.22 -15.11
CA PRO A 21 -16.39 -9.60 -15.76
C PRO A 21 -16.35 -11.11 -16.08
N ASP A 22 -15.38 -11.51 -16.90
CA ASP A 22 -15.10 -12.91 -17.28
C ASP A 22 -14.66 -13.78 -16.08
N ARG A 23 -14.11 -13.17 -15.02
CA ARG A 23 -13.81 -13.78 -13.73
C ARG A 23 -13.85 -12.73 -12.61
N VAL A 24 -13.84 -13.16 -11.34
CA VAL A 24 -13.66 -12.23 -10.20
C VAL A 24 -12.33 -11.49 -10.35
N PRO A 25 -12.31 -10.14 -10.35
CA PRO A 25 -11.06 -9.38 -10.41
C PRO A 25 -10.17 -9.69 -9.21
N LEU A 26 -8.89 -9.96 -9.46
CA LEU A 26 -7.92 -10.13 -8.39
C LEU A 26 -7.49 -8.77 -7.87
N ALA A 27 -7.82 -8.55 -6.59
CA ALA A 27 -7.65 -7.27 -5.93
C ALA A 27 -7.06 -7.44 -4.53
N GLU A 28 -6.07 -6.62 -4.20
CA GLU A 28 -5.48 -6.50 -2.86
C GLU A 28 -5.26 -5.02 -2.56
N LEU A 29 -5.45 -4.60 -1.31
CA LEU A 29 -5.31 -3.21 -0.86
C LEU A 29 -3.86 -2.88 -0.52
N LEU A 30 -3.14 -3.81 0.12
CA LEU A 30 -1.75 -3.61 0.51
C LEU A 30 -1.05 -4.96 0.59
N MET A 31 0.13 -5.06 -0.02
CA MET A 31 1.02 -6.20 0.17
C MET A 31 2.27 -5.79 0.94
N ASP A 32 2.59 -6.57 1.97
CA ASP A 32 3.77 -6.40 2.79
C ASP A 32 5.07 -6.46 1.95
N SER A 33 6.04 -5.60 2.27
CA SER A 33 7.30 -5.51 1.51
C SER A 33 8.07 -6.83 1.52
N GLU A 34 8.10 -7.57 2.62
CA GLU A 34 8.80 -8.85 2.73
C GLU A 34 8.14 -9.91 1.86
N ALA A 35 6.82 -9.93 1.80
CA ALA A 35 6.07 -10.84 0.94
C ALA A 35 6.36 -10.57 -0.54
N LYS A 36 6.41 -9.29 -0.96
CA LYS A 36 6.78 -8.92 -2.33
C LYS A 36 8.20 -9.34 -2.67
N GLN A 37 9.15 -9.10 -1.77
CA GLN A 37 10.56 -9.46 -1.95
C GLN A 37 10.77 -10.97 -2.03
N ALA A 38 10.10 -11.73 -1.16
CA ALA A 38 10.14 -13.18 -1.18
C ALA A 38 9.57 -13.73 -2.50
N PHE A 39 8.48 -13.15 -3.00
CA PHE A 39 7.87 -13.53 -4.27
C PHE A 39 8.79 -13.24 -5.47
N LEU A 40 9.43 -12.07 -5.53
CA LEU A 40 10.35 -11.72 -6.61
C LEU A 40 11.76 -12.35 -6.46
N GLY A 41 12.11 -12.84 -5.27
CA GLY A 41 13.43 -13.35 -4.95
C GLY A 41 14.52 -12.27 -4.86
N ARG A 42 14.13 -11.01 -4.70
CA ARG A 42 15.03 -9.84 -4.65
C ARG A 42 14.37 -8.67 -3.90
N PRO A 43 15.15 -7.66 -3.44
CA PRO A 43 14.60 -6.45 -2.87
C PRO A 43 13.67 -5.69 -3.83
N VAL A 44 12.66 -5.02 -3.27
CA VAL A 44 11.70 -4.15 -3.97
C VAL A 44 12.01 -2.73 -3.52
N MET A 45 12.65 -1.94 -4.38
CA MET A 45 13.23 -0.65 -4.01
C MET A 45 12.61 0.52 -4.78
N THR A 46 11.96 0.23 -5.90
CA THR A 46 11.44 1.24 -6.84
C THR A 46 9.96 1.01 -7.13
N THR A 47 9.29 2.04 -7.65
CA THR A 47 7.90 1.92 -8.13
C THR A 47 7.78 0.85 -9.22
N ALA A 48 8.77 0.74 -10.11
CA ALA A 48 8.81 -0.30 -11.14
C ALA A 48 8.90 -1.72 -10.56
N ASP A 49 9.66 -1.92 -9.47
CA ASP A 49 9.71 -3.21 -8.77
C ASP A 49 8.35 -3.59 -8.17
N ASP A 50 7.63 -2.60 -7.63
CA ASP A 50 6.30 -2.82 -7.08
C ASP A 50 5.33 -3.22 -8.20
N VAL A 51 5.28 -2.45 -9.29
CA VAL A 51 4.48 -2.77 -10.48
C VAL A 51 4.82 -4.18 -11.01
N GLU A 52 6.09 -4.57 -11.05
CA GLU A 52 6.52 -5.92 -11.46
C GLU A 52 5.92 -7.00 -10.55
N PHE A 53 5.94 -6.82 -9.23
CA PHE A 53 5.30 -7.75 -8.29
C PHE A 53 3.80 -7.90 -8.60
N TRP A 54 3.06 -6.79 -8.65
CA TRP A 54 1.61 -6.81 -8.83
C TRP A 54 1.22 -7.47 -10.16
N TYR A 55 1.95 -7.17 -11.23
CA TYR A 55 1.78 -7.79 -12.53
C TYR A 55 2.06 -9.29 -12.49
N LYS A 56 3.22 -9.72 -11.96
CA LYS A 56 3.61 -11.14 -11.92
C LYS A 56 2.73 -11.97 -11.00
N ALA A 57 2.21 -11.38 -9.92
CA ALA A 57 1.24 -12.00 -9.01
C ALA A 57 -0.16 -12.10 -9.64
N GLY A 58 -0.43 -11.41 -10.76
CA GLY A 58 -1.65 -11.53 -11.54
C GLY A 58 -2.81 -10.66 -11.06
N TYR A 59 -2.54 -9.64 -10.25
CA TYR A 59 -3.55 -8.69 -9.81
C TYR A 59 -4.01 -7.79 -10.96
N ASP A 60 -5.31 -7.57 -11.05
CA ASP A 60 -5.92 -6.80 -12.15
C ASP A 60 -5.72 -5.27 -11.97
N TYR A 61 -5.15 -4.83 -10.84
CA TYR A 61 -4.73 -3.45 -10.59
C TYR A 61 -3.58 -3.39 -9.56
N ILE A 62 -2.97 -2.21 -9.43
CA ILE A 62 -2.09 -1.85 -8.31
C ILE A 62 -2.71 -0.65 -7.59
N GLY A 63 -2.86 -0.74 -6.27
CA GLY A 63 -3.08 0.42 -5.43
C GLY A 63 -1.76 1.13 -5.21
N LEU A 64 -1.45 2.14 -6.03
CA LEU A 64 -0.23 2.92 -5.89
C LEU A 64 -0.50 4.16 -5.03
N PRO A 65 -0.04 4.21 -3.76
CA PRO A 65 -0.26 5.37 -2.91
C PRO A 65 0.76 6.49 -3.22
N PRO A 66 0.39 7.76 -3.02
CA PRO A 66 1.41 8.79 -2.84
C PRO A 66 2.20 8.52 -1.56
N ARG A 67 3.39 9.09 -1.45
CA ARG A 67 4.21 8.98 -0.26
C ARG A 67 3.99 10.20 0.63
N PHE A 68 3.51 9.98 1.83
CA PHE A 68 3.36 10.99 2.88
C PHE A 68 3.38 10.33 4.25
N GLN A 69 3.63 11.11 5.29
CA GLN A 69 3.66 10.64 6.66
C GLN A 69 2.90 11.59 7.57
N PHE A 70 2.14 11.02 8.51
CA PHE A 70 1.61 11.79 9.63
C PHE A 70 2.71 11.91 10.70
N SER A 71 2.80 13.09 11.32
CA SER A 71 3.72 13.36 12.43
C SER A 71 3.33 12.64 13.73
N TYR A 72 2.11 12.10 13.77
CA TYR A 72 1.51 11.41 14.90
C TYR A 72 1.22 9.94 14.56
N GLY A 73 1.20 9.09 15.59
CA GLY A 73 0.95 7.65 15.44
C GLY A 73 2.17 6.75 15.65
N GLN A 74 3.29 7.29 16.14
CA GLN A 74 4.41 6.48 16.64
C GLN A 74 3.97 5.83 17.96
N GLY A 75 3.43 4.61 17.87
CA GLY A 75 3.06 3.81 19.02
C GLY A 75 4.26 3.17 19.71
N GLU A 76 4.01 2.35 20.72
CA GLU A 76 5.05 1.51 21.28
C GLU A 76 5.53 0.51 20.24
N GLN A 77 6.85 0.47 20.01
CA GLN A 77 7.43 -0.48 19.07
C GLN A 77 7.22 -1.92 19.54
N VAL A 78 6.72 -2.74 18.62
CA VAL A 78 6.52 -4.18 18.83
C VAL A 78 7.78 -4.92 18.43
N ARG A 79 8.28 -5.75 19.34
CA ARG A 79 9.33 -6.74 19.06
C ARG A 79 8.75 -8.13 19.17
N ASP A 80 8.15 -8.61 18.09
CA ASP A 80 7.57 -9.95 18.03
C ASP A 80 8.38 -10.95 17.18
N GLY A 81 9.44 -10.48 16.51
CA GLY A 81 10.38 -11.32 15.76
C GLY A 81 9.84 -11.85 14.43
N TYR A 82 8.63 -11.43 14.02
CA TYR A 82 7.99 -11.89 12.78
C TYR A 82 8.18 -10.93 11.60
N ALA A 83 8.36 -9.64 11.87
CA ALA A 83 8.63 -8.63 10.85
C ALA A 83 10.09 -8.17 10.95
N SER A 84 10.75 -8.04 9.81
CA SER A 84 12.04 -7.38 9.64
C SER A 84 11.93 -5.86 9.79
N GLU A 85 10.78 -5.28 9.44
CA GLU A 85 10.46 -3.87 9.72
C GLU A 85 9.80 -3.66 11.10
N GLY A 86 10.08 -2.51 11.70
CA GLY A 86 9.53 -2.13 13.00
C GLY A 86 8.04 -1.85 12.89
N ARG A 87 7.22 -2.54 13.70
CA ARG A 87 5.79 -2.26 13.85
C ARG A 87 5.52 -1.55 15.17
N SER A 88 4.42 -0.82 15.27
CA SER A 88 4.00 -0.18 16.52
C SER A 88 2.52 -0.43 16.80
N TRP A 89 2.15 -0.53 18.08
CA TRP A 89 0.74 -0.63 18.49
C TRP A 89 0.08 0.74 18.45
N ALA A 90 -1.07 0.84 17.78
CA ALA A 90 -1.97 1.97 17.95
C ALA A 90 -2.77 1.80 19.25
N VAL A 91 -2.89 2.86 20.06
CA VAL A 91 -3.67 2.84 21.30
C VAL A 91 -5.16 3.01 20.97
N GLU A 92 -5.98 1.99 21.25
CA GLU A 92 -7.41 2.03 20.92
C GLU A 92 -8.26 2.86 21.89
N HIS A 93 -7.81 3.01 23.14
CA HIS A 93 -8.57 3.71 24.20
C HIS A 93 -8.32 5.24 24.23
N GLY A 94 -7.44 5.74 23.37
CA GLY A 94 -7.11 7.16 23.26
C GLY A 94 -6.07 7.39 22.17
N GLY A 95 -6.43 8.19 21.16
CA GLY A 95 -5.54 8.51 20.05
C GLY A 95 -4.47 9.54 20.42
N PRO A 96 -3.51 9.80 19.50
CA PRO A 96 -2.48 10.84 19.70
C PRO A 96 -3.05 12.27 19.68
N VAL A 97 -4.27 12.45 19.15
CA VAL A 97 -4.97 13.72 19.10
C VAL A 97 -6.25 13.60 19.94
N GLN A 98 -6.29 14.23 21.12
CA GLN A 98 -7.45 14.19 22.03
C GLN A 98 -8.04 15.58 22.28
N THR A 99 -7.27 16.63 22.01
CA THR A 99 -7.66 18.02 22.18
C THR A 99 -7.33 18.84 20.94
N TRP A 100 -7.87 20.06 20.86
CA TRP A 100 -7.55 20.98 19.77
C TRP A 100 -6.08 21.38 19.75
N ARG A 101 -5.47 21.51 20.93
CA ARG A 101 -4.04 21.77 21.07
C ARG A 101 -3.19 20.62 20.50
N ASP A 102 -3.63 19.37 20.67
CA ASP A 102 -2.91 18.22 20.11
C ASP A 102 -2.97 18.22 18.58
N LEU A 103 -4.11 18.61 18.00
CA LEU A 103 -4.25 18.76 16.55
C LEU A 103 -3.32 19.86 16.01
N GLU A 104 -3.28 21.01 16.69
CA GLU A 104 -2.39 22.12 16.31
C GLU A 104 -0.90 21.74 16.40
N ALA A 105 -0.54 20.89 17.36
CA ALA A 105 0.82 20.35 17.50
C ALA A 105 1.15 19.23 16.48
N ASN A 106 0.13 18.62 15.87
CA ASN A 106 0.24 17.47 14.97
C ASN A 106 -0.51 17.74 13.67
N PRO A 107 -0.05 18.71 12.86
CA PRO A 107 -0.79 19.13 11.68
C PRO A 107 -0.88 18.02 10.64
N ILE A 108 -2.03 17.96 9.97
CA ILE A 108 -2.22 17.12 8.78
C ILE A 108 -1.31 17.66 7.66
N PRO A 109 -0.58 16.80 6.94
CA PRO A 109 0.27 17.23 5.84
C PRO A 109 -0.50 18.03 4.78
N THR A 110 0.08 19.14 4.33
CA THR A 110 -0.41 19.89 3.16
C THR A 110 0.04 19.22 1.86
N LEU A 111 -0.61 19.55 0.74
CA LEU A 111 -0.35 18.87 -0.54
C LEU A 111 1.10 19.00 -1.04
N ASP A 112 1.78 20.08 -0.72
CA ASP A 112 3.20 20.31 -1.02
C ASP A 112 4.14 19.41 -0.21
N GLN A 113 3.64 18.74 0.83
CA GLN A 113 4.35 17.75 1.65
C GLN A 113 4.07 16.32 1.21
N VAL A 114 3.22 16.12 0.21
CA VAL A 114 2.89 14.81 -0.36
C VAL A 114 3.73 14.59 -1.61
N ASP A 115 4.48 13.49 -1.62
CA ASP A 115 5.27 13.07 -2.79
C ASP A 115 4.39 12.22 -3.73
N PHE A 116 4.08 12.81 -4.89
CA PHE A 116 3.30 12.21 -5.96
C PHE A 116 4.17 11.54 -7.04
N SER A 117 5.51 11.53 -6.90
CA SER A 117 6.41 10.92 -7.90
C SER A 117 6.09 9.48 -8.29
N PRO A 118 5.54 8.61 -7.42
CA PRO A 118 5.18 7.26 -7.84
C PRO A 118 4.21 7.23 -9.04
N PHE A 119 3.29 8.18 -9.13
CA PHE A 119 2.36 8.26 -10.25
C PHE A 119 3.04 8.63 -11.57
N ASP A 120 4.04 9.52 -11.51
CA ASP A 120 4.84 9.92 -12.66
C ASP A 120 5.80 8.79 -13.09
N GLU A 121 6.34 8.04 -12.13
CA GLU A 121 7.25 6.92 -12.37
C GLU A 121 6.57 5.71 -13.04
N ALA A 122 5.27 5.52 -12.79
CA ALA A 122 4.49 4.42 -13.35
C ALA A 122 3.80 4.76 -14.69
N GLY A 123 3.76 6.05 -15.06
CA GLY A 123 3.03 6.60 -16.21
C GLY A 123 3.83 6.73 -17.50
#